data_AF-M1B0Q9-F1
#
_entry.id   AF-M1B0Q9-F1
#
_cell.length_a   1.000
_cell.length_b   1.000
_cell.length_c   1.000
_cell.angle_alpha   90.00
_cell.angle_beta   90.00
_cell.angle_gamma   90.00
#
_symmetry.space_group_name_H-M   'P 1'
#
loop_
_entity.id
_entity.type
_entity.pdbx_description
1 polymer ?
#
loop_
_entity_poly.entity_id
_entity_poly.type
_entity_poly.pdbx_seq_one_letter_code
_entity_poly.pdbx_strand_id
1 'polypeptide(L)'
;MISSELLGHLIAHCPLLEKLVLKIAKTLNVTEINAPMLRSFEFTGSVSSICLKNVPLLAKVSLICENSSMEAEKFDYAKFFQSCSALEHLFLNFRYGQFFADEAPTRLPFYLNRAKHLHLSHVELKESYTRSCALCLIRSFPHLEYLKIEVFNTRLVFFSFSLSFLFTVFSSYLLDPQ
;
A
#
# COMPACT_ATOMS: atom_id res chain seq x y z
N MET A 1 -8.14 7.86 25.12
CA MET A 1 -8.10 7.39 23.71
C MET A 1 -8.40 8.57 22.83
N ILE A 2 -7.62 8.81 21.77
CA ILE A 2 -7.88 9.91 20.83
C ILE A 2 -8.91 9.41 19.81
N SER A 3 -10.01 10.14 19.60
CA SER A 3 -10.99 9.81 18.55
C SER A 3 -10.43 10.20 17.17
N SER A 4 -10.94 9.59 16.09
CA SER A 4 -10.54 9.93 14.73
C SER A 4 -10.82 11.39 14.38
N GLU A 5 -11.92 11.95 14.89
CA GLU A 5 -12.29 13.36 14.76
C GLU A 5 -11.22 14.27 15.37
N LEU A 6 -10.73 13.93 16.55
CA LEU A 6 -9.72 14.72 17.26
C LEU A 6 -8.36 14.62 16.54
N LEU A 7 -8.02 13.45 15.99
CA LEU A 7 -6.84 13.29 15.13
C LEU A 7 -6.92 14.17 13.87
N GLY A 8 -8.06 14.13 13.15
CA GLY A 8 -8.28 14.95 11.97
C GLY A 8 -8.20 16.44 12.29
N HIS A 9 -8.78 16.86 13.42
CA HIS A 9 -8.72 18.23 13.90
C HIS A 9 -7.30 18.68 14.23
N LEU A 10 -6.50 17.86 14.92
CA LEU A 10 -5.10 18.17 15.23
C LEU A 10 -4.26 18.37 13.96
N ILE A 11 -4.44 17.50 12.97
CA ILE A 11 -3.69 17.61 11.71
C ILE A 11 -4.13 18.85 10.93
N ALA A 12 -5.42 19.18 10.92
CA ALA A 12 -5.92 20.39 10.25
C ALA A 12 -5.33 21.69 10.84
N HIS A 13 -4.92 21.69 12.11
CA HIS A 13 -4.23 22.82 12.75
C HIS A 13 -2.73 22.89 12.43
N CYS A 14 -2.22 21.95 11.63
CA CYS A 14 -0.83 21.88 11.23
C CYS A 14 -0.70 22.05 9.69
N PRO A 15 -1.00 23.23 9.12
CA PRO A 15 -1.07 23.42 7.66
C PRO A 15 0.27 23.24 6.93
N LEU A 16 1.39 23.33 7.66
CA LEU A 16 2.76 23.16 7.14
C LEU A 16 3.31 21.74 7.38
N LEU A 17 2.48 20.80 7.81
CA LEU A 17 2.92 19.44 8.12
C LEU A 17 3.39 18.70 6.87
N GLU A 18 4.70 18.45 6.78
CA GLU A 18 5.28 17.73 5.64
C GLU A 18 5.38 16.21 5.85
N LYS A 19 5.44 15.75 7.10
CA LYS A 19 5.53 14.32 7.44
C LYS A 19 4.53 13.97 8.54
N LEU A 20 3.74 12.93 8.31
CA LEU A 20 2.82 12.36 9.27
C LEU A 20 3.14 10.89 9.50
N VAL A 21 3.34 10.52 10.76
CA VAL A 21 3.57 9.13 11.19
C VAL A 21 2.45 8.74 12.16
N LEU A 22 1.66 7.75 11.80
CA LEU A 22 0.58 7.21 12.62
C LEU A 22 0.90 5.76 13.00
N LYS A 23 0.97 5.51 14.30
CA LYS A 23 1.14 4.16 14.87
C LYS A 23 -0.03 3.88 15.79
N ILE A 24 -0.90 2.94 15.41
CA ILE A 24 -2.17 2.71 16.09
C ILE A 24 -2.27 1.26 16.55
N ALA A 25 -2.38 1.05 17.86
CA ALA A 25 -2.47 -0.28 18.47
C ALA A 25 -3.89 -0.89 18.47
N LYS A 26 -4.93 -0.08 18.25
CA LYS A 26 -6.34 -0.51 18.22
C LYS A 26 -7.00 -0.02 16.94
N THR A 27 -7.98 -0.75 16.42
CA THR A 27 -8.70 -0.36 15.20
C THR A 27 -9.27 1.05 15.33
N LEU A 28 -8.93 1.92 14.38
CA LEU A 28 -9.39 3.31 14.32
C LEU A 28 -9.89 3.58 12.91
N ASN A 29 -11.12 4.05 12.77
CA ASN A 29 -11.66 4.46 11.47
C ASN A 29 -11.33 5.94 11.27
N VAL A 30 -10.27 6.22 10.49
CA VAL A 30 -9.79 7.58 10.28
C VAL A 30 -10.64 8.23 9.19
N THR A 31 -11.57 9.08 9.61
CA THR A 31 -12.59 9.68 8.75
C THR A 31 -12.01 10.62 7.72
N GLU A 32 -11.08 11.50 8.10
CA GLU A 32 -10.49 12.47 7.16
C GLU A 32 -9.19 13.12 7.68
N ILE A 33 -8.18 13.19 6.82
CA ILE A 33 -6.94 13.95 7.05
C ILE A 33 -6.78 14.96 5.91
N ASN A 34 -6.88 16.25 6.21
CA ASN A 34 -6.57 17.34 5.29
C ASN A 34 -5.17 17.89 5.58
N ALA A 35 -4.24 17.72 4.64
CA ALA A 35 -2.84 18.10 4.85
C ALA A 35 -2.18 18.59 3.55
N PRO A 36 -2.34 19.87 3.17
CA PRO A 36 -1.92 20.41 1.87
C PRO A 36 -0.41 20.32 1.61
N MET A 37 0.41 20.41 2.66
CA MET A 37 1.86 20.36 2.55
C MET A 37 2.45 18.96 2.79
N LEU A 38 1.61 17.94 2.97
CA LEU A 38 2.07 16.60 3.31
C LEU A 38 2.83 15.95 2.15
N ARG A 39 4.07 15.55 2.42
CA ARG A 39 4.99 14.90 1.48
C ARG A 39 5.22 13.42 1.80
N SER A 40 5.10 13.06 3.08
CA SER A 40 5.35 11.70 3.56
C SER A 40 4.30 11.25 4.57
N PHE A 41 3.75 10.07 4.34
CA PHE A 41 2.80 9.43 5.23
C PHE A 41 3.26 8.02 5.58
N GLU A 42 3.39 7.74 6.88
CA GLU A 42 3.69 6.42 7.43
C GLU A 42 2.53 5.98 8.33
N PHE A 43 2.01 4.79 8.06
CA PHE A 43 0.97 4.17 8.86
C PHE A 43 1.38 2.77 9.31
N THR A 44 1.17 2.47 10.59
CA THR A 44 1.32 1.13 11.16
C THR A 44 0.18 0.86 12.13
N GLY A 45 -0.56 -0.22 11.94
CA GLY A 45 -1.62 -0.62 12.87
C GLY A 45 -2.86 -1.21 12.20
N SER A 46 -3.93 -1.34 12.97
CA SER A 46 -5.23 -1.81 12.48
C SER A 46 -6.14 -0.65 12.08
N VAL A 47 -6.67 -0.67 10.85
CA VAL A 47 -7.55 0.38 10.30
C VAL A 47 -8.46 -0.17 9.21
N SER A 48 -9.73 0.22 9.21
CA SER A 48 -10.62 -0.12 8.09
C SER A 48 -10.57 0.87 6.94
N SER A 49 -10.28 2.15 7.22
CA SER A 49 -10.17 3.19 6.21
C SER A 49 -9.35 4.38 6.68
N ILE A 50 -8.60 4.96 5.74
CA ILE A 50 -7.93 6.25 5.87
C ILE A 50 -8.31 7.08 4.65
N CYS A 51 -8.98 8.21 4.88
CA CYS A 51 -9.26 9.17 3.81
C CYS A 51 -8.28 10.34 3.88
N LEU A 52 -7.34 10.40 2.95
CA LEU A 52 -6.50 11.58 2.76
C LEU A 52 -7.21 12.53 1.79
N LYS A 53 -7.41 13.78 2.19
CA LYS A 53 -7.94 14.85 1.33
C LYS A 53 -6.91 15.95 1.15
N ASN A 54 -6.90 16.53 -0.05
CA ASN A 54 -6.04 17.66 -0.38
C ASN A 54 -4.57 17.40 -0.01
N VAL A 55 -4.01 16.31 -0.53
CA VAL A 55 -2.61 15.91 -0.33
C VAL A 55 -1.80 15.98 -1.65
N PRO A 56 -1.79 17.14 -2.35
CA PRO A 56 -1.23 17.23 -3.70
C PRO A 56 0.29 17.01 -3.75
N LEU A 57 0.99 17.05 -2.62
CA LEU A 57 2.45 16.89 -2.53
C LEU A 57 2.87 15.51 -2.01
N LEU A 58 1.93 14.61 -1.74
CA LEU A 58 2.22 13.33 -1.08
C LEU A 58 2.98 12.40 -2.02
N ALA A 59 4.30 12.38 -1.86
CA ALA A 59 5.22 11.63 -2.69
C ALA A 59 5.62 10.28 -2.08
N LYS A 60 5.55 10.12 -0.76
CA LYS A 60 6.00 8.92 -0.06
C LYS A 60 4.91 8.34 0.84
N VAL A 61 4.55 7.09 0.61
CA VAL A 61 3.59 6.36 1.43
C VAL A 61 4.18 5.04 1.89
N SER A 62 4.00 4.73 3.17
CA SER A 62 4.33 3.45 3.78
C SER A 62 3.15 2.96 4.61
N LEU A 63 2.58 1.81 4.23
CA LEU A 63 1.43 1.22 4.90
C LEU A 63 1.77 -0.17 5.43
N ILE A 64 1.65 -0.32 6.75
CA ILE A 64 1.73 -1.60 7.47
C ILE A 64 0.39 -1.81 8.18
N CYS A 65 -0.55 -2.43 7.48
CA CYS A 65 -1.86 -2.75 8.04
C CYS A 65 -1.80 -4.09 8.77
N GLU A 66 -2.15 -4.10 10.06
CA GLU A 66 -2.09 -5.25 10.96
C GLU A 66 -3.48 -5.88 11.20
N ASN A 67 -4.44 -5.66 10.30
CA ASN A 67 -5.82 -6.15 10.44
C ASN A 67 -5.83 -7.69 10.53
N SER A 68 -6.37 -8.27 11.60
CA SER A 68 -6.57 -9.72 11.69
C SER A 68 -7.75 -10.16 10.82
N SER A 69 -7.58 -11.25 10.08
CA SER A 69 -8.51 -11.78 9.07
C SER A 69 -9.92 -12.15 9.56
N MET A 70 -10.17 -12.18 10.87
CA MET A 70 -11.42 -12.74 11.40
C MET A 70 -12.57 -11.73 11.52
N GLU A 71 -12.32 -10.43 11.71
CA GLU A 71 -13.40 -9.48 12.09
C GLU A 71 -13.20 -8.03 11.58
N ALA A 72 -12.11 -7.73 10.88
CA ALA A 72 -11.80 -6.36 10.46
C ALA A 72 -12.36 -6.05 9.06
N GLU A 73 -13.10 -4.95 8.94
CA GLU A 73 -13.38 -4.29 7.66
C GLU A 73 -12.08 -4.18 6.83
N LYS A 74 -12.11 -4.68 5.59
CA LYS A 74 -10.95 -4.70 4.71
C LYS A 74 -10.55 -3.26 4.37
N PHE A 75 -9.24 -2.97 4.43
CA PHE A 75 -8.74 -1.65 4.03
C PHE A 75 -8.88 -1.46 2.52
N ASP A 76 -9.60 -0.43 2.10
CA ASP A 76 -9.76 -0.09 0.68
C ASP A 76 -8.55 0.72 0.16
N TYR A 77 -7.55 0.00 -0.32
CA TYR A 77 -6.35 0.59 -0.91
C TYR A 77 -6.65 1.41 -2.17
N ALA A 78 -7.65 1.00 -2.96
CA ALA A 78 -8.01 1.74 -4.17
C ALA A 78 -8.52 3.14 -3.79
N LYS A 79 -9.43 3.23 -2.83
CA LYS A 79 -9.93 4.51 -2.31
C LYS A 79 -8.83 5.35 -1.66
N PHE A 80 -7.89 4.73 -0.95
CA PHE A 80 -6.74 5.43 -0.37
C PHE A 80 -5.87 6.09 -1.44
N PHE A 81 -5.48 5.35 -2.49
CA PHE A 81 -4.58 5.87 -3.52
C PHE A 81 -5.24 6.84 -4.51
N GLN A 82 -6.57 6.89 -4.57
CA GLN A 82 -7.29 7.83 -5.43
C GLN A 82 -6.87 9.29 -5.18
N SER A 83 -6.52 9.64 -3.93
CA SER A 83 -6.06 10.99 -3.56
C SER A 83 -4.57 11.25 -3.77
N CYS A 84 -3.78 10.23 -4.11
CA CYS A 84 -2.31 10.26 -4.06
C CYS A 84 -1.66 10.51 -5.44
N SER A 85 -2.11 11.52 -6.17
CA SER A 85 -1.66 11.76 -7.56
C SER A 85 -0.15 12.05 -7.72
N ALA A 86 0.51 12.53 -6.66
CA ALA A 86 1.94 12.84 -6.64
C ALA A 86 2.81 11.68 -6.12
N LEU A 87 2.26 10.49 -5.89
CA LEU A 87 2.97 9.38 -5.29
C LEU A 87 4.17 8.95 -6.15
N GLU A 88 5.36 8.91 -5.56
CA GLU A 88 6.63 8.49 -6.17
C GLU A 88 7.18 7.21 -5.52
N HIS A 89 7.01 7.07 -4.21
CA HIS A 89 7.49 5.94 -3.43
C HIS A 89 6.37 5.29 -2.64
N LEU A 90 6.20 3.98 -2.83
CA LEU A 90 5.20 3.19 -2.16
C LEU A 90 5.85 1.99 -1.47
N PHE A 91 5.64 1.88 -0.16
CA PHE A 91 5.90 0.69 0.63
C PHE A 91 4.60 0.08 1.14
N LEU A 92 4.46 -1.23 0.95
CA LEU A 92 3.29 -2.00 1.36
C LEU A 92 3.70 -3.30 2.03
N ASN A 93 2.98 -3.67 3.09
CA ASN A 93 3.15 -4.95 3.78
C ASN A 93 1.93 -5.84 3.57
N PHE A 94 2.15 -7.04 3.02
CA PHE A 94 1.10 -8.02 2.69
C PHE A 94 0.80 -9.01 3.81
N ARG A 95 1.48 -8.95 4.96
CA ARG A 95 1.45 -10.00 5.99
C ARG A 95 0.07 -10.28 6.58
N TYR A 96 -0.80 -9.28 6.63
CA TYR A 96 -2.11 -9.38 7.30
C TYR A 96 -3.28 -8.88 6.45
N GLY A 97 -3.05 -8.48 5.19
CA GLY A 97 -4.01 -7.68 4.44
C GLY A 97 -4.50 -8.33 3.16
N GLN A 98 -5.82 -8.39 2.98
CA GLN A 98 -6.43 -8.42 1.66
C GLN A 98 -6.44 -7.00 1.08
N PHE A 99 -5.89 -6.83 -0.13
CA PHE A 99 -5.71 -5.52 -0.80
C PHE A 99 -6.96 -4.99 -1.53
N PHE A 100 -7.84 -5.89 -1.89
CA PHE A 100 -9.06 -5.70 -2.65
C PHE A 100 -10.20 -6.46 -1.96
N ALA A 101 -11.42 -5.93 -2.06
CA ALA A 101 -12.59 -6.57 -1.46
C ALA A 101 -12.87 -7.96 -2.06
N ASP A 102 -12.67 -8.09 -3.38
CA ASP A 102 -12.94 -9.27 -4.20
C ASP A 102 -11.65 -9.77 -4.88
N GLU A 103 -11.74 -10.33 -6.08
CA GLU A 103 -10.58 -10.69 -6.89
C GLU A 103 -9.72 -9.46 -7.21
N ALA A 104 -8.40 -9.63 -7.19
CA ALA A 104 -7.48 -8.55 -7.51
C ALA A 104 -7.65 -8.14 -8.99
N PRO A 105 -7.93 -6.85 -9.27
CA PRO A 105 -8.09 -6.40 -10.64
C PRO A 105 -6.76 -6.50 -11.40
N THR A 106 -6.82 -6.54 -12.72
CA THR A 106 -5.59 -6.57 -13.54
C THR A 106 -4.71 -5.33 -13.35
N ARG A 107 -5.33 -4.17 -13.08
CA ARG A 107 -4.73 -2.87 -12.76
C ARG A 107 -5.64 -2.09 -11.81
N LEU A 108 -5.07 -1.13 -11.09
CA LEU A 108 -5.83 -0.14 -10.34
C LEU A 108 -6.73 0.68 -11.29
N PRO A 109 -7.90 1.14 -10.84
CA PRO A 109 -8.82 1.92 -11.66
C PRO A 109 -8.33 3.34 -11.99
N PHE A 110 -7.13 3.69 -11.53
CA PHE A 110 -6.45 4.96 -11.78
C PHE A 110 -4.95 4.73 -11.96
N TYR A 111 -4.31 5.64 -12.68
CA TYR A 111 -2.88 5.57 -12.97
C TYR A 111 -2.08 6.43 -11.98
N LEU A 112 -1.19 5.79 -11.21
CA LEU A 112 -0.18 6.49 -10.41
C LEU A 112 1.08 6.69 -11.27
N ASN A 113 0.97 7.55 -12.28
CA ASN A 113 2.00 7.73 -13.31
C ASN A 113 3.35 8.21 -12.77
N ARG A 114 3.40 8.77 -11.57
CA ARG A 114 4.64 9.27 -10.96
C ARG A 114 5.33 8.24 -10.08
N ALA A 115 4.69 7.10 -9.81
CA ALA A 115 5.24 6.06 -8.96
C ALA A 115 6.48 5.45 -9.62
N LYS A 116 7.64 5.65 -8.98
CA LYS A 116 8.96 5.20 -9.44
C LYS A 116 9.52 4.08 -8.56
N HIS A 117 9.16 4.05 -7.28
CA HIS A 117 9.67 3.08 -6.33
C HIS A 117 8.52 2.30 -5.69
N LEU A 118 8.54 0.98 -5.86
CA LEU A 118 7.60 0.08 -5.23
C LEU A 118 8.36 -0.94 -4.38
N HIS A 119 8.03 -1.01 -3.10
CA HIS A 119 8.51 -2.04 -2.19
C HIS A 119 7.31 -2.78 -1.60
N LEU A 120 7.20 -4.05 -1.96
CA LEU A 120 6.24 -4.99 -1.40
C LEU A 120 6.96 -5.91 -0.42
N SER A 121 6.47 -6.00 0.81
CA SER A 121 7.00 -6.91 1.82
C SER A 121 5.99 -7.98 2.20
N HIS A 122 6.50 -9.15 2.62
CA HIS A 122 5.71 -10.29 3.05
C HIS A 122 4.75 -10.83 1.98
N VAL A 123 5.18 -10.85 0.71
CA VAL A 123 4.37 -11.39 -0.40
C VAL A 123 4.39 -12.92 -0.36
N GLU A 124 3.24 -13.56 -0.19
CA GLU A 124 3.11 -15.02 -0.28
C GLU A 124 2.79 -15.45 -1.72
N LEU A 125 3.75 -16.14 -2.38
CA LEU A 125 3.60 -16.55 -3.78
C LEU A 125 2.66 -17.76 -3.99
N LYS A 126 2.47 -18.57 -2.95
CA LYS A 126 1.54 -19.72 -2.99
C LYS A 126 0.08 -19.28 -2.94
N GLU A 127 -0.18 -18.13 -2.34
CA GLU A 127 -1.50 -17.55 -2.26
C GLU A 127 -1.81 -16.81 -3.58
N SER A 128 -2.75 -17.37 -4.35
CA SER A 128 -3.14 -16.82 -5.66
C SER A 128 -3.54 -15.35 -5.57
N TYR A 129 -4.20 -14.97 -4.49
CA TYR A 129 -4.67 -13.62 -4.22
C TYR A 129 -3.54 -12.61 -4.05
N THR A 130 -2.61 -12.87 -3.12
CA THR A 130 -1.47 -11.97 -2.84
C THR A 130 -0.58 -11.81 -4.06
N ARG A 131 -0.38 -12.89 -4.83
CA ARG A 131 0.29 -12.85 -6.12
C ARG A 131 -0.42 -11.94 -7.12
N SER A 132 -1.74 -12.08 -7.28
CA SER A 132 -2.52 -11.24 -8.20
C SER A 132 -2.53 -9.76 -7.78
N CYS A 133 -2.55 -9.47 -6.47
CA CYS A 133 -2.44 -8.11 -5.96
C CYS A 133 -1.08 -7.48 -6.27
N ALA A 134 0.01 -8.21 -6.06
CA ALA A 134 1.34 -7.75 -6.40
C ALA A 134 1.46 -7.44 -7.90
N LEU A 135 0.94 -8.34 -8.76
CA LEU A 135 0.92 -8.14 -10.22
C LEU A 135 0.06 -6.94 -10.61
N CYS A 136 -1.09 -6.73 -9.98
CA CYS A 136 -1.95 -5.56 -10.19
C CYS A 136 -1.17 -4.26 -9.96
N LEU A 137 -0.49 -4.14 -8.82
CA LEU A 137 0.28 -2.95 -8.45
C LEU A 137 1.42 -2.69 -9.44
N ILE A 138 2.21 -3.72 -9.76
CA ILE A 138 3.31 -3.60 -10.73
C ILE A 138 2.79 -3.13 -12.09
N ARG A 139 1.68 -3.68 -12.57
CA ARG A 139 1.05 -3.30 -13.85
C ARG A 139 0.43 -1.90 -13.83
N SER A 140 0.21 -1.32 -12.66
CA SER A 140 -0.41 0.00 -12.48
C SER A 140 0.61 1.15 -12.42
N PHE A 141 1.91 0.84 -12.31
CA PHE A 141 3.00 1.82 -12.23
C PHE A 141 3.87 1.77 -13.49
N PRO A 142 3.50 2.48 -14.57
CA PRO A 142 4.17 2.37 -15.86
C PRO A 142 5.60 2.93 -15.90
N HIS A 143 5.97 3.80 -14.94
CA HIS A 143 7.29 4.45 -14.88
C HIS A 143 8.14 3.94 -13.69
N LEU A 144 7.95 2.68 -13.32
CA LEU A 144 8.64 2.09 -12.18
C LEU A 144 10.15 1.94 -12.47
N GLU A 145 10.97 2.65 -11.69
CA GLU A 145 12.45 2.64 -11.77
C GLU A 145 13.06 1.65 -10.78
N TYR A 146 12.37 1.39 -9.65
CA TYR A 146 12.83 0.50 -8.58
C TYR A 146 11.69 -0.38 -8.08
N LEU A 147 11.96 -1.68 -8.01
CA LEU A 147 11.03 -2.68 -7.47
C LEU A 147 11.76 -3.58 -6.49
N LYS A 148 11.25 -3.65 -5.26
CA LYS A 148 11.68 -4.61 -4.25
C LYS A 148 10.50 -5.47 -3.83
N ILE A 149 10.67 -6.78 -3.84
CA ILE A 149 9.66 -7.74 -3.40
C ILE A 149 10.30 -8.67 -2.38
N GLU A 150 9.86 -8.61 -1.14
CA GLU A 150 10.29 -9.55 -0.10
C GLU A 150 9.24 -10.65 0.00
N VAL A 151 9.59 -11.82 -0.52
CA VAL A 151 8.73 -12.99 -0.53
C VAL A 151 8.74 -13.66 0.84
N PHE A 152 7.56 -13.88 1.41
CA PHE A 152 7.41 -14.71 2.60
C PHE A 152 7.25 -16.16 2.16
N ASN A 153 8.31 -16.94 2.33
CA ASN A 153 8.29 -18.38 2.10
C ASN A 153 8.74 -19.04 3.41
N THR A 154 8.16 -20.19 3.77
CA THR A 154 8.55 -20.93 4.98
C THR A 154 10.02 -21.38 4.98
N ARG A 155 10.74 -21.18 3.86
CA ARG A 155 12.20 -21.22 3.74
C ARG A 155 12.69 -19.91 3.12
N LEU A 156 13.35 -19.08 3.93
CA LEU A 156 13.78 -17.71 3.62
C LEU A 156 14.58 -17.60 2.31
N VAL A 157 14.05 -16.89 1.31
CA VAL A 157 14.86 -16.39 0.19
C VAL A 157 14.45 -14.96 -0.13
N PHE A 158 15.38 -14.03 0.04
CA PHE A 158 15.23 -12.63 -0.37
C PHE A 158 15.59 -12.53 -1.84
N PHE A 159 14.66 -12.03 -2.66
CA PHE A 159 14.96 -11.71 -4.05
C PHE A 159 14.79 -10.22 -4.28
N SER A 160 15.89 -9.52 -4.57
CA SER A 160 15.82 -8.21 -5.22
C SER A 160 15.92 -8.45 -6.73
N PHE A 161 14.85 -8.21 -7.47
CA PHE A 161 14.85 -8.36 -8.92
C PHE A 161 14.88 -6.98 -9.59
N SER A 162 15.72 -6.83 -10.63
CA SER A 162 15.54 -5.75 -11.61
C SER A 162 14.32 -6.05 -12.50
N LEU A 163 13.72 -5.03 -13.13
CA LEU A 163 12.53 -5.18 -13.99
C LEU A 163 12.65 -6.32 -15.02
N SER A 164 13.85 -6.55 -15.56
CA SER A 164 14.15 -7.61 -16.53
C SER A 164 14.02 -9.02 -15.95
N PHE A 165 14.30 -9.21 -14.66
CA PHE A 165 14.31 -10.53 -14.01
C PHE A 165 12.92 -10.98 -13.57
N LEU A 166 12.01 -10.04 -13.30
CA LEU A 166 10.64 -10.34 -12.91
C LEU A 166 9.86 -11.02 -14.04
N PHE A 167 10.06 -10.62 -15.29
CA PHE A 167 9.44 -11.30 -16.42
C PHE A 167 9.87 -12.77 -16.50
N THR A 168 11.15 -13.06 -16.29
CA THR A 168 11.68 -14.43 -16.35
C THR A 168 11.22 -15.29 -15.18
N VAL A 169 11.30 -14.78 -13.95
CA VAL A 169 10.91 -15.54 -12.75
C VAL A 169 9.40 -15.72 -12.66
N PHE A 170 8.61 -14.67 -12.92
CA PHE A 170 7.15 -14.83 -12.95
C PHE A 170 6.70 -15.69 -14.13
N SER A 171 7.35 -15.67 -15.29
CA SER A 171 7.00 -16.57 -16.40
C SER A 171 7.28 -18.03 -16.07
N SER A 172 8.34 -18.35 -15.31
CA SER A 172 8.61 -19.74 -14.87
C SER A 172 7.64 -20.25 -13.78
N TYR A 173 7.02 -19.37 -12.99
CA TYR A 173 6.00 -19.76 -12.00
C TYR A 173 4.55 -19.59 -12.50
N LEU A 174 4.32 -18.97 -13.67
CA LEU A 174 3.00 -18.74 -14.28
C LEU A 174 2.70 -19.64 -15.50
N LEU A 175 3.71 -20.24 -16.14
CA LEU A 175 3.52 -21.11 -17.30
C LEU A 175 3.49 -22.60 -16.97
N ASP A 176 3.66 -22.99 -15.71
CA ASP A 176 3.39 -24.36 -15.27
C ASP A 176 1.97 -24.42 -14.70
N PRO A 177 0.99 -24.97 -15.45
CA PRO A 177 -0.30 -25.31 -14.88
C PRO A 177 -0.09 -26.54 -13.99
N GLN A 178 -0.29 -26.39 -12.68
CA GLN A 178 -0.75 -27.51 -11.86
C GLN A 178 -2.27 -27.40 -11.72
#